data_AF-A0A7S4NT04-F1
#
_entry.id   AF-A0A7S4NT04-F1
#
_cell.length_a   1.000
_cell.length_b   1.000
_cell.length_c   1.000
_cell.angle_alpha   90.00
_cell.angle_beta   90.00
_cell.angle_gamma   90.00
#
_symmetry.space_group_name_H-M   'P 1'
#
loop_
_entity.id
_entity.type
_entity.pdbx_description
1 polymer ?
#
loop_
_entity_poly.entity_id
_entity_poly.type
_entity_poly.pdbx_seq_one_letter_code
_entity_poly.pdbx_strand_id
1 'polypeptide(L)'
;EKDLRAGPFSERLVSKNWKIRMFAYEDLAAEFKKQINDKANIFLQHSKDLPKYVTDKNAPAQEKALDLYLMFLDRAHKDIVHKVAPLVTVKLPDATFGQRAKNKDKGVEAILLHLEVDAPVECVVSALVER
;
A
#
# COMPACT_ATOMS: atom_id res chain seq x y z
N GLU A 1 -1.08 -27.67 10.94
CA GLU A 1 -1.39 -26.28 10.57
C GLU A 1 -0.23 -25.76 9.70
N LYS A 2 -0.48 -25.27 8.48
CA LYS A 2 0.63 -24.70 7.68
C LYS A 2 0.98 -23.34 8.28
N ASP A 3 2.23 -23.15 8.66
CA ASP A 3 2.72 -21.86 9.12
C ASP A 3 2.43 -20.79 8.05
N LEU A 4 1.60 -19.81 8.40
CA LEU A 4 1.12 -18.76 7.49
C LEU A 4 2.18 -17.66 7.28
N ARG A 5 3.27 -17.68 8.05
CA ARG A 5 4.38 -16.73 7.97
C ARG A 5 5.69 -17.34 7.44
N ALA A 6 5.69 -18.64 7.14
CA ALA A 6 6.86 -19.31 6.58
C ALA A 6 7.18 -18.84 5.14
N GLY A 7 8.47 -18.75 4.84
CA GLY A 7 9.00 -18.41 3.52
C GLY A 7 9.26 -16.91 3.29
N PRO A 8 9.90 -16.56 2.16
CA PRO A 8 10.26 -15.18 1.83
C PRO A 8 9.03 -14.34 1.46
N PHE A 9 9.13 -13.02 1.65
CA PHE A 9 8.07 -12.07 1.29
C PHE A 9 7.62 -12.19 -0.17
N SER A 10 8.55 -12.37 -1.11
CA SER A 10 8.29 -12.48 -2.54
C SER A 10 7.28 -13.59 -2.88
N GLU A 11 7.33 -14.72 -2.17
CA GLU A 11 6.39 -15.83 -2.34
C GLU A 11 5.09 -15.60 -1.59
N ARG A 12 5.18 -15.08 -0.36
CA ARG A 12 4.01 -14.87 0.51
C ARG A 12 3.07 -13.79 -0.03
N LEU A 13 3.59 -12.70 -0.58
CA LEU A 13 2.82 -11.56 -1.10
C LEU A 13 1.98 -11.90 -2.34
N VAL A 14 2.32 -12.98 -3.06
CA VAL A 14 1.59 -13.45 -4.25
C VAL A 14 0.88 -14.79 -4.03
N SER A 15 0.82 -15.26 -2.78
CA SER A 15 0.20 -16.53 -2.44
C SER A 15 -1.28 -16.57 -2.84
N LYS A 16 -1.75 -17.72 -3.33
CA LYS A 16 -3.18 -17.94 -3.60
C LYS A 16 -4.02 -17.85 -2.32
N ASN A 17 -3.42 -18.10 -1.15
CA ASN A 17 -4.10 -17.98 0.14
C ASN A 17 -4.09 -16.53 0.64
N TRP A 18 -5.26 -15.90 0.71
CA TRP A 18 -5.40 -14.52 1.18
C TRP A 18 -4.89 -14.31 2.61
N LYS A 19 -4.96 -15.32 3.50
CA LYS A 19 -4.42 -15.21 4.87
C LYS A 19 -2.91 -15.07 4.87
N ILE A 20 -2.21 -15.79 3.98
CA ILE A 20 -0.75 -15.67 3.84
C ILE A 20 -0.40 -14.26 3.34
N ARG A 21 -1.13 -13.74 2.34
CA ARG A 21 -0.93 -12.37 1.85
C ARG A 21 -1.20 -11.33 2.93
N MET A 22 -2.29 -11.46 3.67
CA MET A 22 -2.65 -10.58 4.78
C MET A 22 -1.52 -10.50 5.81
N PHE A 23 -0.98 -11.64 6.28
CA PHE A 23 0.16 -11.65 7.20
C PHE A 23 1.43 -11.14 6.54
N ALA A 24 1.63 -11.34 5.24
CA ALA A 24 2.79 -10.79 4.53
C ALA A 24 2.76 -9.26 4.46
N TYR A 25 1.59 -8.66 4.21
CA TYR A 25 1.43 -7.21 4.25
C TYR A 25 1.69 -6.65 5.64
N GLU A 26 1.16 -7.31 6.68
CA GLU A 26 1.38 -6.92 8.08
C GLU A 26 2.86 -6.99 8.48
N ASP A 27 3.53 -8.09 8.15
CA ASP A 27 4.95 -8.27 8.44
C ASP A 27 5.82 -7.28 7.65
N LEU A 28 5.51 -7.02 6.38
CA LEU A 28 6.25 -6.04 5.57
C LEU A 28 6.05 -4.61 6.08
N ALA A 29 4.85 -4.26 6.55
CA ALA A 29 4.59 -2.97 7.18
C ALA A 29 5.42 -2.82 8.46
N ALA A 30 5.54 -3.89 9.26
CA ALA A 30 6.42 -3.88 10.42
C ALA A 30 7.90 -3.69 10.04
N GLU A 31 8.36 -4.28 8.93
CA GLU A 31 9.71 -4.08 8.42
C GLU A 31 9.95 -2.64 7.93
N PHE A 32 8.97 -2.03 7.24
CA PHE A 32 9.02 -0.60 6.87
C PHE A 32 9.12 0.30 8.10
N LYS A 33 8.31 0.03 9.13
CA LYS A 33 8.32 0.79 10.38
C LYS A 33 9.68 0.76 11.10
N LYS A 34 10.39 -0.38 11.03
CA LYS A 34 11.72 -0.54 11.63
C LYS A 34 12.83 0.19 10.88
N GLN A 35 12.62 0.58 9.62
CA GLN A 35 13.66 1.26 8.85
C GLN A 35 13.95 2.64 9.43
N ILE A 36 15.21 2.89 9.77
CA ILE A 36 15.71 4.21 10.20
C ILE A 36 16.02 5.08 8.97
N ASN A 37 16.54 4.45 7.90
CA ASN A 37 16.86 5.11 6.65
C ASN A 37 15.64 5.10 5.71
N ASP A 38 15.14 6.28 5.36
CA ASP A 38 14.01 6.48 4.45
C ASP A 38 14.31 6.07 2.99
N LYS A 39 15.59 5.91 2.64
CA LYS A 39 16.06 5.36 1.35
C LYS A 39 16.44 3.88 1.43
N ALA A 40 16.03 3.16 2.49
CA ALA A 40 16.30 1.73 2.61
C ALA A 40 15.81 0.96 1.37
N ASN A 41 16.63 0.01 0.91
CA ASN A 41 16.36 -0.73 -0.33
C ASN A 41 15.02 -1.48 -0.32
N ILE A 42 14.52 -1.84 0.87
CA ILE A 42 13.24 -2.52 1.03
C ILE A 42 12.06 -1.70 0.47
N PHE A 43 12.11 -0.36 0.56
CA PHE A 43 11.08 0.51 -0.04
C PHE A 43 11.11 0.40 -1.56
N LEU A 44 12.30 0.47 -2.17
CA LEU A 44 12.47 0.34 -3.61
C LEU A 44 12.04 -1.04 -4.12
N GLN A 45 12.41 -2.10 -3.41
CA GLN A 45 12.09 -3.49 -3.76
C GLN A 45 10.58 -3.73 -3.88
N HIS A 46 9.79 -3.16 -2.98
CA HIS A 46 8.33 -3.39 -2.94
C HIS A 46 7.50 -2.29 -3.60
N SER A 47 8.10 -1.13 -3.88
CA SER A 47 7.41 0.04 -4.44
C SER A 47 6.60 -0.27 -5.72
N LYS A 48 7.17 -1.07 -6.63
CA LYS A 48 6.54 -1.41 -7.92
C LYS A 48 5.28 -2.27 -7.79
N ASP A 49 5.16 -3.01 -6.70
CA ASP A 49 4.04 -3.94 -6.49
C ASP A 49 2.97 -3.37 -5.55
N LEU A 50 3.20 -2.22 -4.89
CA LEU A 50 2.20 -1.53 -4.07
C LEU A 50 0.84 -1.33 -4.80
N PRO A 51 0.81 -0.91 -6.08
CA PRO A 51 -0.47 -0.80 -6.81
C PRO A 51 -1.23 -2.13 -6.92
N LYS A 52 -0.53 -3.28 -6.90
CA LYS A 52 -1.17 -4.60 -6.91
C LYS A 52 -1.70 -4.97 -5.54
N TYR A 53 -0.94 -4.65 -4.48
CA TYR A 53 -1.30 -4.99 -3.10
C TYR A 53 -2.56 -4.26 -2.64
N VAL A 54 -2.67 -2.94 -2.88
CA VAL A 54 -3.86 -2.16 -2.47
C VAL A 54 -5.14 -2.57 -3.21
N THR A 55 -5.00 -3.28 -4.33
CA THR A 55 -6.12 -3.84 -5.12
C THR A 55 -6.40 -5.31 -4.81
N ASP A 56 -5.93 -5.84 -3.67
CA ASP A 56 -6.26 -7.21 -3.27
C ASP A 56 -7.78 -7.40 -3.22
N LYS A 57 -8.26 -8.47 -3.89
CA LYS A 57 -9.69 -8.78 -4.01
C LYS A 57 -10.32 -9.23 -2.69
N ASN A 58 -9.52 -9.60 -1.69
CA ASN A 58 -10.02 -10.03 -0.39
C ASN A 58 -9.94 -8.88 0.62
N ALA A 59 -11.08 -8.42 1.11
CA ALA A 59 -11.16 -7.23 1.96
C ALA A 59 -10.23 -7.25 3.20
N PRO A 60 -10.13 -8.33 4.00
CA PRO A 60 -9.14 -8.41 5.08
C PRO A 60 -7.68 -8.28 4.64
N ALA A 61 -7.29 -8.91 3.54
CA ALA A 61 -5.92 -8.78 3.01
C ALA A 61 -5.67 -7.37 2.47
N GLN A 62 -6.64 -6.81 1.74
CA GLN A 62 -6.58 -5.44 1.24
C GLN A 62 -6.45 -4.42 2.37
N GLU A 63 -7.17 -4.63 3.48
CA GLU A 63 -7.08 -3.76 4.65
C GLU A 63 -5.64 -3.69 5.20
N LYS A 64 -4.92 -4.81 5.21
CA LYS A 64 -3.50 -4.87 5.59
C LYS A 64 -2.56 -4.35 4.52
N ALA A 65 -2.90 -4.50 3.24
CA ALA A 65 -2.17 -3.86 2.16
C ALA A 65 -2.27 -2.32 2.21
N LEU A 66 -3.41 -1.78 2.65
CA LEU A 66 -3.58 -0.35 2.87
C LEU A 66 -2.77 0.13 4.08
N ASP A 67 -2.71 -0.64 5.18
CA ASP A 67 -1.79 -0.35 6.30
C ASP A 67 -0.32 -0.30 5.84
N LEU A 68 0.07 -1.27 5.01
CA LEU A 68 1.40 -1.31 4.40
C LEU A 68 1.67 -0.06 3.54
N TYR A 69 0.69 0.37 2.74
CA TYR A 69 0.85 1.54 1.89
C TYR A 69 0.93 2.86 2.69
N LEU A 70 0.12 3.00 3.74
CA LEU A 70 0.22 4.14 4.66
C LEU A 70 1.61 4.19 5.32
N MET A 71 2.13 3.05 5.76
CA MET A 71 3.49 2.96 6.31
C MET A 71 4.56 3.30 5.27
N PHE A 72 4.36 2.94 4.00
CA PHE A 72 5.26 3.34 2.92
C PHE A 72 5.26 4.87 2.73
N LEU A 73 4.09 5.51 2.70
CA LEU A 73 3.97 6.96 2.56
C LEU A 73 4.63 7.71 3.74
N ASP A 74 4.52 7.18 4.95
CA ASP A 74 5.12 7.77 6.17
C ASP A 74 6.65 7.59 6.23
N ARG A 75 7.17 6.43 5.83
CA ARG A 75 8.57 6.04 6.09
C ARG A 75 9.50 6.16 4.89
N ALA A 76 9.00 6.06 3.66
CA ALA A 76 9.83 6.10 2.47
C ALA A 76 10.20 7.53 2.10
N HIS A 77 11.41 7.72 1.56
CA HIS A 77 11.87 9.02 1.09
C HIS A 77 10.96 9.55 -0.02
N LYS A 78 10.73 10.87 -0.03
CA LYS A 78 9.83 11.56 -0.97
C LYS A 78 10.09 11.23 -2.44
N ASP A 79 11.34 11.16 -2.89
CA ASP A 79 11.69 10.78 -4.27
C ASP A 79 11.18 9.38 -4.69
N ILE A 80 11.04 8.46 -3.73
CA ILE A 80 10.50 7.11 -3.98
C ILE A 80 8.97 7.20 -4.02
N VAL A 81 8.38 7.90 -3.05
CA VAL A 81 6.94 8.14 -2.96
C VAL A 81 6.40 8.80 -4.23
N HIS A 82 7.03 9.87 -4.69
CA HIS A 82 6.62 10.65 -5.87
C HIS A 82 6.47 9.81 -7.14
N LYS A 83 7.29 8.77 -7.29
CA LYS A 83 7.25 7.88 -8.47
C LYS A 83 6.12 6.86 -8.44
N VAL A 84 5.61 6.54 -7.25
CA VAL A 84 4.77 5.36 -7.02
C VAL A 84 3.37 5.76 -6.58
N ALA A 85 3.26 6.77 -5.72
CA ALA A 85 2.01 7.13 -5.09
C ALA A 85 0.93 7.61 -6.08
N PRO A 86 1.22 8.32 -7.18
CA PRO A 86 0.20 8.61 -8.20
C PRO A 86 -0.42 7.35 -8.82
N LEU A 87 0.40 6.31 -9.06
CA LEU A 87 -0.03 5.02 -9.63
C LEU A 87 -0.92 4.22 -8.68
N VAL A 88 -0.75 4.42 -7.38
CA VAL A 88 -1.56 3.79 -6.33
C VAL A 88 -2.84 4.60 -6.10
N THR A 89 -2.73 5.92 -5.96
CA THR A 89 -3.81 6.86 -5.66
C THR A 89 -4.93 6.79 -6.69
N VAL A 90 -4.58 6.70 -7.99
CA VAL A 90 -5.56 6.53 -9.06
C VAL A 90 -6.32 5.19 -9.00
N LYS A 91 -5.93 4.24 -8.15
CA LYS A 91 -6.67 2.97 -7.99
C LYS A 91 -7.52 2.94 -6.73
N LEU A 92 -7.22 3.77 -5.75
CA LEU A 92 -7.83 3.70 -4.42
C LEU A 92 -9.36 3.90 -4.42
N PRO A 93 -9.95 4.85 -5.17
CA PRO A 93 -11.41 5.01 -5.18
C PRO A 93 -12.13 3.72 -5.62
N ASP A 94 -11.75 3.17 -6.76
CA ASP A 94 -12.38 1.96 -7.32
C ASP A 94 -12.08 0.72 -6.45
N ALA A 95 -10.88 0.66 -5.87
CA ALA A 95 -10.46 -0.46 -5.06
C ALA A 95 -11.13 -0.49 -3.68
N THR A 96 -11.46 0.67 -3.09
CA THR A 96 -11.83 0.75 -1.67
C THR A 96 -13.24 1.29 -1.40
N PHE A 97 -13.83 2.12 -2.27
CA PHE A 97 -15.09 2.80 -1.92
C PHE A 97 -16.31 1.86 -1.96
N GLY A 98 -16.26 0.80 -2.77
CA GLY A 98 -17.26 -0.28 -2.76
C GLY A 98 -17.00 -1.38 -1.72
N GLN A 99 -15.95 -1.25 -0.91
CA GLN A 99 -15.58 -2.25 0.11
C GLN A 99 -16.20 -1.90 1.47
N ARG A 100 -15.79 -2.64 2.50
CA ARG A 100 -16.19 -2.39 3.90
C ARG A 100 -15.77 -0.99 4.33
N ALA A 101 -16.50 -0.39 5.28
CA ALA A 101 -16.22 0.94 5.82
C ALA A 101 -14.73 1.14 6.15
N LYS A 102 -14.12 0.18 6.85
CA LYS A 102 -12.71 0.23 7.23
C LYS A 102 -11.74 0.29 6.04
N ASN A 103 -12.04 -0.39 4.93
CA ASN A 103 -11.22 -0.33 3.71
C ASN A 103 -11.36 1.02 3.03
N LYS A 104 -12.59 1.53 2.95
CA LYS A 104 -12.89 2.86 2.41
C LYS A 104 -12.17 3.94 3.20
N ASP A 105 -12.27 3.91 4.53
CA ASP A 105 -11.67 4.92 5.42
C ASP A 105 -10.15 4.98 5.24
N LYS A 106 -9.47 3.82 5.17
CA LYS A 106 -8.04 3.75 4.87
C LYS A 106 -7.69 4.18 3.44
N GLY A 107 -8.57 3.89 2.48
CA GLY A 107 -8.41 4.39 1.11
C GLY A 107 -8.42 5.91 1.05
N VAL A 108 -9.35 6.53 1.79
CA VAL A 108 -9.41 7.99 1.94
C VAL A 108 -8.18 8.52 2.67
N GLU A 109 -7.79 7.92 3.79
CA GLU A 109 -6.58 8.28 4.55
C GLU A 109 -5.32 8.24 3.68
N ALA A 110 -5.16 7.21 2.85
CA ALA A 110 -4.02 7.08 1.96
C ALA A 110 -3.98 8.15 0.86
N ILE A 111 -5.14 8.55 0.32
CA ILE A 111 -5.23 9.68 -0.62
C ILE A 111 -4.83 10.98 0.07
N LEU A 112 -5.32 11.22 1.29
CA LEU A 112 -4.99 12.44 2.06
C LEU A 112 -3.51 12.49 2.42
N LEU A 113 -2.92 11.39 2.89
CA LEU A 113 -1.51 11.34 3.23
C LEU A 113 -0.62 11.53 1.99
N HIS A 114 -1.01 10.99 0.83
CA HIS A 114 -0.27 11.24 -0.41
C HIS A 114 -0.21 12.73 -0.75
N LEU A 115 -1.32 13.46 -0.59
CA LEU A 115 -1.39 14.91 -0.81
C LEU A 115 -0.47 15.70 0.13
N GLU A 116 -0.29 15.24 1.37
CA GLU A 116 0.60 15.87 2.36
C GLU A 116 2.08 15.62 2.03
N VAL A 117 2.43 14.42 1.56
CA VAL A 117 3.82 14.03 1.31
C VAL A 117 4.35 14.57 -0.02
N ASP A 118 3.48 14.74 -1.02
CA ASP A 118 3.85 15.00 -2.42
C ASP A 118 3.08 16.17 -3.05
N ALA A 119 3.22 17.37 -2.48
CA ALA A 119 2.64 18.60 -3.05
C ALA A 119 3.20 18.85 -4.47
N PRO A 120 2.41 18.60 -5.53
CA PRO A 120 1.36 19.53 -5.98
C PRO A 120 0.00 18.85 -6.21
N VAL A 121 -1.04 19.43 -5.59
CA VAL A 121 -2.45 18.99 -5.55
C VAL A 121 -3.06 18.69 -6.94
N GLU A 122 -2.56 19.33 -8.00
CA GLU A 122 -3.12 19.27 -9.35
C GLU A 122 -3.11 17.86 -9.95
N CYS A 123 -2.07 17.05 -9.73
CA CYS A 123 -2.01 15.71 -10.33
C CYS A 123 -3.04 14.74 -9.72
N VAL A 124 -3.28 14.86 -8.41
CA VAL A 124 -4.27 14.04 -7.69
C VAL A 124 -5.68 14.50 -8.06
N VAL A 125 -5.93 15.81 -8.13
CA VAL A 125 -7.23 16.36 -8.53
C VAL A 125 -7.58 15.94 -9.96
N SER A 126 -6.66 16.05 -10.92
CA SER A 126 -6.92 15.56 -12.29
C SER A 126 -7.26 14.07 -12.30
N ALA A 127 -6.53 13.23 -11.57
CA ALA A 127 -6.80 11.78 -11.50
C ALA A 127 -8.14 11.40 -10.83
N LEU A 128 -8.73 12.31 -10.05
CA LEU A 128 -10.04 12.15 -9.40
C LEU A 128 -11.18 12.74 -10.25
N VAL A 129 -10.94 13.85 -10.95
CA VAL A 129 -11.95 14.60 -11.71
C VAL A 129 -12.14 14.06 -13.13
N GLU A 130 -11.10 13.51 -13.77
CA GLU A 130 -11.17 12.96 -15.14
C GLU A 130 -11.81 11.56 -15.21
N ARG A 131 -12.62 11.20 -14.21
CA ARG A 131 -13.35 9.92 -14.16
C ARG A 131 -14.82 10.06 -14.53
#